data_AF-A0A8C0S4I4-F1
#
_entry.id   AF-A0A8C0S4I4-F1
#
_cell.length_a   1.000
_cell.length_b   1.000
_cell.length_c   1.000
_cell.angle_alpha   90.00
_cell.angle_beta   90.00
_cell.angle_gamma   90.00
#
_symmetry.space_group_name_H-M   'P 1'
#
loop_
_entity.id
_entity.type
_entity.pdbx_description
1 polymer ?
#
loop_
_entity_poly.entity_id
_entity_poly.type
_entity_poly.pdbx_seq_one_letter_code
_entity_poly.pdbx_strand_id
1 'polypeptide(L)'
;MYTPNAHHCQMMCTFHPRCLLFSFLPESSTNDVNKRFGCLKDSVTETLPRMSWTSAISGHSLKQCGHQISACHRDIHKGIDMRGVNFNVSKVKSVEECQKKCTNSIHCQFFTYATETFYNVEYRNSCLLKNGPGGTPSSIKVLADVVSGFSLKSCALSEIGCHMNIFQHLAFSDVDVARVVTPDAFVCQTICTYHPNCLFFTFYTKAWNVCFLKTSKSGTPSSPTSQKNAMSGYSLLTCKKALPEPCHSKIYSGVDFEGEELNVTFAEGVNACQETCTKMIRCQFFTYSLRPEDCRGEKCKCSLRLSLDGSPTGMTYGTRVSSGYSLRLCKSGDSSVCTTKTSTRIVGGTNSSWGEWPWQVSLQVKLRAQSHLCGGSIIGRQWVLTAAHCFDELSLPDVWRIYSGILNLSEITKETPFSQIKEIIIHQNYKITDGGSYDIALIKLEAPLNYTEFQKPICLPSKDDTNTTYTNCWVTGWGFTKERGRFRWSLSLTQRKLAFGGHHQLG
;
A
#
# COMPACT_ATOMS: atom_id res chain seq x y z
N MET A 1 -0.77 -25.22 -8.82
CA MET A 1 -1.49 -24.09 -9.44
C MET A 1 -0.90 -23.82 -10.82
N TYR A 2 -1.58 -23.07 -11.69
CA TYR A 2 -1.07 -22.75 -13.03
C TYR A 2 -0.79 -21.25 -13.18
N THR A 3 0.30 -20.93 -13.86
CA THR A 3 0.75 -19.54 -14.11
C THR A 3 1.27 -19.41 -15.53
N PRO A 4 1.06 -18.29 -16.23
CA PRO A 4 1.44 -18.20 -17.64
C PRO A 4 2.95 -18.14 -17.87
N ASN A 5 3.72 -17.68 -16.87
CA ASN A 5 5.18 -17.63 -16.93
C ASN A 5 5.81 -17.76 -15.53
N ALA A 6 7.14 -17.89 -15.50
CA ALA A 6 7.91 -18.02 -14.26
C ALA A 6 7.83 -16.75 -13.39
N HIS A 7 7.76 -15.56 -13.99
CA HIS A 7 7.65 -14.29 -13.25
C HIS A 7 6.35 -14.22 -12.44
N HIS A 8 5.23 -14.65 -13.03
CA HIS A 8 3.96 -14.75 -12.31
C HIS A 8 4.00 -15.83 -11.22
N CYS A 9 4.67 -16.97 -11.47
CA CYS A 9 4.90 -18.00 -10.45
C CYS A 9 5.70 -17.45 -9.25
N GLN A 10 6.75 -16.65 -9.50
CA GLN A 10 7.54 -15.98 -8.48
C GLN A 10 6.69 -14.99 -7.66
N MET A 11 5.88 -14.16 -8.32
CA MET A 11 4.96 -13.22 -7.65
C MET A 11 4.01 -13.99 -6.72
N MET A 12 3.37 -15.05 -7.21
CA MET A 12 2.48 -15.89 -6.42
C MET A 12 3.18 -16.67 -5.29
N CYS A 13 4.48 -16.96 -5.42
CA CYS A 13 5.29 -17.48 -4.32
C CYS A 13 5.59 -16.39 -3.28
N THR A 14 5.89 -15.17 -3.73
CA THR A 14 6.19 -14.02 -2.87
C THR A 14 5.03 -13.70 -1.93
N PHE A 15 3.80 -13.63 -2.43
CA PHE A 15 2.61 -13.34 -1.62
C PHE A 15 2.04 -14.56 -0.88
N HIS A 16 2.51 -15.78 -1.17
CA HIS A 16 2.11 -16.95 -0.41
C HIS A 16 2.82 -16.98 0.96
N PRO A 17 2.11 -17.21 2.08
CA PRO A 17 2.64 -17.01 3.44
C PRO A 17 3.84 -17.91 3.79
N ARG A 18 3.93 -19.08 3.17
CA ARG A 18 5.01 -20.06 3.43
C ARG A 18 5.97 -20.31 2.26
N CYS A 19 5.69 -19.79 1.06
CA CYS A 19 6.52 -20.16 -0.10
C CYS A 19 7.85 -19.40 -0.09
N LEU A 20 8.95 -20.13 -0.19
CA LEU A 20 10.30 -19.56 -0.30
C LEU A 20 10.90 -19.82 -1.68
N LEU A 21 10.60 -20.98 -2.27
CA LEU A 21 11.12 -21.45 -3.53
C LEU A 21 9.97 -21.84 -4.45
N PHE A 22 10.18 -21.65 -5.74
CA PHE A 22 9.25 -22.13 -6.76
C PHE A 22 9.98 -22.84 -7.90
N SER A 23 9.24 -23.72 -8.58
CA SER A 23 9.63 -24.27 -9.87
C SER A 23 8.47 -24.16 -10.84
N PHE A 24 8.76 -23.66 -12.04
CA PHE A 24 7.82 -23.42 -13.11
C PHE A 24 8.15 -24.33 -14.30
N LEU A 25 7.12 -24.98 -14.82
CA LEU A 25 7.20 -25.87 -15.97
C LEU A 25 6.60 -25.18 -17.21
N PRO A 26 7.42 -24.58 -18.11
CA PRO A 26 6.90 -24.05 -19.37
C PRO A 26 6.36 -25.17 -20.25
N GLU A 27 5.64 -24.83 -21.32
CA GLU A 27 5.10 -25.80 -22.27
C GLU A 27 6.14 -26.83 -22.75
N SER A 28 7.35 -26.38 -23.07
CA SER A 28 8.43 -27.21 -23.64
C SER A 28 9.07 -28.18 -22.64
N SER A 29 8.76 -28.07 -21.35
CA SER A 29 9.43 -28.86 -20.30
C SER A 29 8.82 -30.25 -20.07
N THR A 30 7.60 -30.50 -20.57
CA THR A 30 6.88 -31.76 -20.32
C THR A 30 5.89 -32.12 -21.41
N ASN A 31 5.87 -33.40 -21.78
CA ASN A 31 4.86 -33.98 -22.67
C ASN A 31 3.51 -34.19 -21.95
N ASP A 32 3.51 -34.24 -20.62
CA ASP A 32 2.27 -34.30 -19.82
C ASP A 32 1.58 -32.93 -19.84
N VAL A 33 0.50 -32.84 -20.61
CA VAL A 33 -0.30 -31.62 -20.82
C VAL A 33 -0.94 -31.10 -19.52
N ASN A 34 -1.05 -31.93 -18.47
CA ASN A 34 -1.56 -31.52 -17.16
C ASN A 34 -0.46 -30.91 -16.28
N LYS A 35 0.82 -31.09 -16.60
CA LYS A 35 1.94 -30.48 -15.87
C LYS A 35 2.44 -29.18 -16.49
N ARG A 36 2.07 -28.91 -17.75
CA ARG A 36 2.41 -27.66 -18.46
C ARG A 36 1.86 -26.46 -17.70
N PHE A 37 2.65 -25.39 -17.67
CA PHE A 37 2.39 -24.16 -16.92
C PHE A 37 2.23 -24.36 -15.40
N GLY A 38 2.65 -25.52 -14.89
CA GLY A 38 2.61 -25.84 -13.47
C GLY A 38 3.59 -24.96 -12.69
N CYS A 39 3.11 -24.39 -11.60
CA CYS A 39 3.91 -23.67 -10.61
C CYS A 39 3.87 -24.44 -9.29
N LEU A 40 5.01 -25.02 -8.92
CA LEU A 40 5.25 -25.75 -7.67
C LEU A 40 5.85 -24.80 -6.65
N LYS A 41 5.41 -24.89 -5.39
CA LYS A 41 5.86 -24.08 -4.26
C LYS A 41 6.45 -24.99 -3.20
N ASP A 42 7.58 -24.61 -2.64
CA ASP A 42 8.15 -25.32 -1.48
C ASP A 42 8.43 -24.34 -0.33
N SER A 43 8.34 -24.86 0.90
CA SER A 43 8.29 -24.12 2.15
C SER A 43 9.16 -24.70 3.28
N VAL A 44 9.79 -25.86 3.10
CA VAL A 44 10.37 -26.59 4.25
C VAL A 44 11.86 -26.30 4.45
N THR A 45 12.64 -26.16 3.37
CA THR A 45 14.09 -25.88 3.45
C THR A 45 14.44 -24.64 2.62
N GLU A 46 15.31 -23.77 3.14
CA GLU A 46 15.77 -22.56 2.43
C GLU A 46 16.52 -22.89 1.12
N THR A 47 16.98 -24.12 0.99
CA THR A 47 17.57 -24.70 -0.22
C THR A 47 17.04 -26.11 -0.45
N LEU A 48 16.93 -26.53 -1.71
CA LEU A 48 16.52 -27.88 -2.10
C LEU A 48 17.57 -28.51 -3.01
N PRO A 49 17.66 -29.86 -3.07
CA PRO A 49 18.44 -30.56 -4.08
C PRO A 49 18.00 -30.12 -5.47
N ARG A 50 18.96 -29.62 -6.27
CA ARG A 50 18.69 -29.22 -7.65
C ARG A 50 18.84 -30.44 -8.55
N MET A 51 17.78 -30.79 -9.25
CA MET A 51 17.79 -31.79 -10.31
C MET A 51 17.73 -31.08 -11.66
N SER A 52 18.55 -31.51 -12.61
CA SER A 52 18.48 -31.00 -13.99
C SER A 52 17.20 -31.51 -14.64
N TRP A 53 16.31 -30.59 -15.05
CA TRP A 53 15.14 -30.90 -15.87
C TRP A 53 15.09 -29.87 -17.00
N THR A 54 15.17 -30.35 -18.24
CA THR A 54 15.21 -29.51 -19.44
C THR A 54 14.07 -28.49 -19.46
N SER A 55 14.43 -27.22 -19.64
CA SER A 55 13.53 -26.07 -19.74
C SER A 55 12.76 -25.71 -18.46
N ALA A 56 12.92 -26.40 -17.33
CA ALA A 56 12.30 -25.99 -16.07
C ALA A 56 12.96 -24.70 -15.54
N ILE A 57 12.14 -23.78 -15.00
CA ILE A 57 12.62 -22.50 -14.45
C ILE A 57 12.32 -22.47 -12.95
N SER A 58 13.35 -22.42 -12.12
CA SER A 58 13.21 -22.32 -10.67
C SER A 58 13.72 -20.98 -10.16
N GLY A 59 13.24 -20.57 -8.99
CA GLY A 59 13.69 -19.34 -8.36
C GLY A 59 13.24 -19.19 -6.93
N HIS A 60 13.61 -18.07 -6.33
CA HIS A 60 13.24 -17.70 -4.97
C HIS A 60 12.06 -16.71 -4.97
N SER A 61 11.30 -16.72 -3.90
CA SER A 61 10.36 -15.65 -3.58
C SER A 61 11.10 -14.31 -3.41
N LEU A 62 10.43 -13.19 -3.64
CA LEU A 62 10.98 -11.84 -3.43
C LEU A 62 10.77 -11.34 -1.99
N LYS A 63 10.50 -12.22 -1.03
CA LYS A 63 10.45 -11.85 0.39
C LYS A 63 11.79 -11.22 0.77
N GLN A 64 11.77 -10.11 1.50
CA GLN A 64 12.92 -9.26 1.87
C GLN A 64 13.51 -8.41 0.72
N CYS A 65 12.94 -8.43 -0.49
CA CYS A 65 13.43 -7.63 -1.62
C CYS A 65 12.82 -6.22 -1.73
N GLY A 66 12.10 -5.75 -0.70
CA GLY A 66 11.64 -4.37 -0.57
C GLY A 66 10.81 -3.87 -1.77
N HIS A 67 11.30 -2.84 -2.47
CA HIS A 67 10.64 -2.19 -3.61
C HIS A 67 10.31 -3.14 -4.78
N GLN A 68 11.01 -4.27 -4.90
CA GLN A 68 10.74 -5.25 -5.95
C GLN A 68 9.44 -6.04 -5.72
N ILE A 69 8.87 -5.98 -4.52
CA ILE A 69 7.63 -6.67 -4.17
C ILE A 69 6.45 -5.90 -4.78
N SER A 70 5.83 -6.48 -5.80
CA SER A 70 4.63 -5.93 -6.43
C SER A 70 3.67 -7.03 -6.85
N ALA A 71 2.38 -6.84 -6.54
CA ALA A 71 1.30 -7.69 -7.03
C ALA A 71 0.79 -7.26 -8.42
N CYS A 72 1.30 -6.14 -8.96
CA CYS A 72 0.94 -5.65 -10.29
C CYS A 72 1.61 -6.52 -11.37
N HIS A 73 0.79 -7.08 -12.26
CA HIS A 73 1.26 -7.89 -13.37
C HIS A 73 0.57 -7.44 -14.67
N ARG A 74 1.32 -6.74 -15.53
CA ARG A 74 0.79 -6.09 -16.75
C ARG A 74 0.87 -6.96 -17.99
N ASP A 75 1.59 -8.06 -17.91
CA ASP A 75 1.91 -8.89 -19.07
C ASP A 75 0.64 -9.42 -19.75
N ILE A 76 0.74 -9.48 -21.07
CA ILE A 76 -0.26 -10.05 -21.95
C ILE A 76 0.36 -11.29 -22.60
N HIS A 77 -0.39 -12.38 -22.65
CA HIS A 77 0.10 -13.68 -23.09
C HIS A 77 -0.65 -14.14 -24.34
N LYS A 78 0.03 -14.07 -25.48
CA LYS A 78 -0.49 -14.54 -26.76
C LYS A 78 -0.42 -16.06 -26.84
N GLY A 79 -1.37 -16.67 -27.54
CA GLY A 79 -1.36 -18.10 -27.83
C GLY A 79 -1.73 -18.99 -26.64
N ILE A 80 -2.25 -18.44 -25.54
CA ILE A 80 -2.68 -19.21 -24.39
C ILE A 80 -4.09 -18.83 -23.91
N ASP A 81 -4.87 -19.83 -23.55
CA ASP A 81 -6.18 -19.72 -22.90
C ASP A 81 -6.02 -20.04 -21.40
N MET A 82 -6.21 -19.02 -20.57
CA MET A 82 -6.25 -19.15 -19.11
C MET A 82 -7.67 -19.53 -18.69
N ARG A 83 -7.89 -20.78 -18.28
CA ARG A 83 -9.23 -21.29 -17.95
C ARG A 83 -9.65 -20.96 -16.53
N GLY A 84 -10.94 -20.66 -16.38
CA GLY A 84 -11.60 -20.30 -15.13
C GLY A 84 -13.11 -20.29 -15.34
N VAL A 85 -13.86 -19.80 -14.36
CA VAL A 85 -15.31 -19.62 -14.49
C VAL A 85 -15.57 -18.39 -15.36
N ASN A 86 -16.10 -18.60 -16.55
CA ASN A 86 -16.53 -17.52 -17.44
C ASN A 86 -17.85 -16.94 -16.92
N PHE A 87 -17.83 -15.75 -16.33
CA PHE A 87 -19.04 -15.13 -15.80
C PHE A 87 -19.55 -13.96 -16.67
N ASN A 88 -18.72 -13.47 -17.60
CA ASN A 88 -19.11 -12.45 -18.57
C ASN A 88 -18.38 -12.66 -19.89
N VAL A 89 -19.14 -12.64 -21.00
CA VAL A 89 -18.61 -12.70 -22.36
C VAL A 89 -19.20 -11.54 -23.15
N SER A 90 -18.35 -10.80 -23.86
CA SER A 90 -18.78 -9.60 -24.58
C SER A 90 -17.85 -9.25 -25.73
N LYS A 91 -18.34 -8.55 -26.74
CA LYS A 91 -17.51 -8.06 -27.85
C LYS A 91 -16.70 -6.83 -27.42
N VAL A 92 -15.44 -6.79 -27.84
CA VAL A 92 -14.51 -5.67 -27.64
C VAL A 92 -13.63 -5.50 -28.87
N LYS A 93 -13.01 -4.33 -29.06
CA LYS A 93 -12.19 -4.01 -30.23
C LYS A 93 -10.75 -4.46 -30.10
N SER A 94 -10.23 -4.58 -28.88
CA SER A 94 -8.84 -4.95 -28.64
C SER A 94 -8.61 -5.69 -27.32
N VAL A 95 -7.41 -6.25 -27.17
CA VAL A 95 -6.98 -6.92 -25.93
C VAL A 95 -6.86 -5.92 -24.77
N GLU A 96 -6.43 -4.68 -25.03
CA GLU A 96 -6.32 -3.61 -24.03
C GLU A 96 -7.70 -3.22 -23.51
N GLU A 97 -8.70 -3.15 -24.40
CA GLU A 97 -10.10 -2.92 -24.01
C GLU A 97 -10.62 -4.08 -23.14
N CYS A 98 -10.29 -5.32 -23.48
CA CYS A 98 -10.63 -6.49 -22.66
C CYS A 98 -9.97 -6.43 -21.27
N GLN A 99 -8.68 -6.07 -21.21
CA GLN A 99 -7.94 -5.93 -19.95
C GLN A 99 -8.50 -4.80 -19.08
N LYS A 100 -8.85 -3.66 -19.70
CA LYS A 100 -9.53 -2.56 -19.00
C LYS A 100 -10.89 -3.02 -18.45
N LYS A 101 -11.67 -3.73 -19.25
CA LYS A 101 -12.97 -4.29 -18.83
C LYS A 101 -12.83 -5.27 -17.67
N CYS A 102 -11.82 -6.14 -17.69
CA CYS A 102 -11.52 -7.01 -16.55
C CYS A 102 -11.09 -6.19 -15.31
N THR A 103 -10.25 -5.18 -15.49
CA THR A 103 -9.80 -4.29 -14.42
C THR A 103 -10.94 -3.54 -13.74
N ASN A 104 -11.98 -3.22 -14.51
CA ASN A 104 -13.18 -2.51 -14.06
C ASN A 104 -14.38 -3.45 -13.78
N SER A 105 -14.14 -4.75 -13.69
CA SER A 105 -15.13 -5.73 -13.22
C SER A 105 -14.71 -6.28 -11.87
N ILE A 106 -15.56 -6.11 -10.85
CA ILE A 106 -15.22 -6.44 -9.45
C ILE A 106 -14.78 -7.90 -9.26
N HIS A 107 -15.41 -8.82 -9.99
CA HIS A 107 -15.15 -10.26 -9.92
C HIS A 107 -14.05 -10.75 -10.87
N CYS A 108 -13.62 -9.94 -11.84
CA CYS A 108 -12.65 -10.40 -12.82
C CYS A 108 -11.24 -10.43 -12.23
N GLN A 109 -10.59 -11.59 -12.32
CA GLN A 109 -9.20 -11.81 -11.91
C GLN A 109 -8.29 -11.89 -13.13
N PHE A 110 -8.75 -12.57 -14.18
CA PHE A 110 -8.05 -12.71 -15.45
C PHE A 110 -9.05 -12.82 -16.61
N PHE A 111 -8.57 -12.68 -17.83
CA PHE A 111 -9.40 -12.72 -19.03
C PHE A 111 -8.73 -13.50 -20.16
N THR A 112 -9.52 -13.88 -21.14
CA THR A 112 -9.06 -14.34 -22.45
C THR A 112 -9.82 -13.58 -23.54
N TYR A 113 -9.09 -12.99 -24.45
CA TYR A 113 -9.59 -12.31 -25.64
C TYR A 113 -9.35 -13.20 -26.86
N ALA A 114 -10.42 -13.55 -27.57
CA ALA A 114 -10.34 -14.22 -28.86
C ALA A 114 -10.23 -13.15 -29.96
N THR A 115 -9.16 -13.22 -30.74
CA THR A 115 -8.85 -12.24 -31.79
C THR A 115 -9.80 -12.35 -32.99
N GLU A 116 -9.70 -11.43 -33.94
CA GLU A 116 -10.48 -11.47 -35.18
C GLU A 116 -10.20 -12.71 -36.05
N THR A 117 -9.01 -13.31 -35.93
CA THR A 117 -8.60 -14.52 -36.66
C THR A 117 -9.02 -15.81 -35.97
N PHE A 118 -9.67 -15.75 -34.80
CA PHE A 118 -10.06 -16.94 -34.05
C PHE A 118 -10.97 -17.87 -34.86
N TYR A 119 -10.70 -19.18 -34.76
CA TYR A 119 -11.34 -20.20 -35.61
C TYR A 119 -12.87 -20.21 -35.51
N ASN A 120 -13.42 -19.98 -34.31
CA ASN A 120 -14.85 -19.90 -34.12
C ASN A 120 -15.34 -18.47 -34.32
N VAL A 121 -16.09 -18.26 -35.40
CA VAL A 121 -16.63 -16.96 -35.83
C VAL A 121 -17.46 -16.29 -34.73
N GLU A 122 -18.22 -17.06 -33.93
CA GLU A 122 -19.04 -16.52 -32.85
C GLU A 122 -18.20 -15.90 -31.73
N TYR A 123 -16.98 -16.41 -31.52
CA TYR A 123 -16.07 -15.94 -30.48
C TYR A 123 -15.08 -14.88 -30.96
N ARG A 124 -15.01 -14.56 -32.26
CA ARG A 124 -14.12 -13.50 -32.77
C ARG A 124 -14.40 -12.17 -32.08
N ASN A 125 -13.35 -11.48 -31.64
CA ASN A 125 -13.45 -10.23 -30.89
C ASN A 125 -14.19 -10.34 -29.55
N SER A 126 -14.33 -11.56 -28.99
CA SER A 126 -14.97 -11.76 -27.69
C SER A 126 -13.94 -11.69 -26.56
N CYS A 127 -14.26 -10.90 -25.55
CA CYS A 127 -13.57 -10.83 -24.26
C CYS A 127 -14.33 -11.69 -23.24
N LEU A 128 -13.63 -12.69 -22.68
CA LEU A 128 -14.14 -13.59 -21.65
C LEU A 128 -13.52 -13.18 -20.32
N LEU A 129 -14.34 -12.67 -19.40
CA LEU A 129 -13.92 -12.33 -18.03
C LEU A 129 -14.07 -13.54 -17.11
N LYS A 130 -13.03 -13.80 -16.33
CA LYS A 130 -12.91 -15.04 -15.57
C LYS A 130 -12.44 -14.82 -14.14
N ASN A 131 -12.83 -15.74 -13.28
CA ASN A 131 -12.24 -15.94 -11.96
C ASN A 131 -11.85 -17.41 -11.78
N GLY A 132 -11.01 -17.68 -10.79
CA GLY A 132 -10.50 -19.00 -10.48
C GLY A 132 -10.29 -19.22 -8.98
N PRO A 133 -10.17 -20.49 -8.55
CA PRO A 133 -9.93 -20.84 -7.16
C PRO A 133 -8.55 -20.29 -6.73
N GLY A 134 -8.56 -19.22 -5.93
CA GLY A 134 -7.35 -18.55 -5.43
C GLY A 134 -6.75 -17.49 -6.36
N GLY A 135 -7.51 -16.95 -7.33
CA GLY A 135 -7.01 -15.87 -8.20
C GLY A 135 -6.19 -16.32 -9.39
N THR A 136 -5.97 -17.63 -9.55
CA THR A 136 -5.21 -18.24 -10.65
C THR A 136 -6.09 -19.08 -11.56
N PRO A 137 -5.69 -19.28 -12.83
CA PRO A 137 -6.38 -20.20 -13.73
C PRO A 137 -6.44 -21.63 -13.18
N SER A 138 -7.55 -22.31 -13.43
CA SER A 138 -7.71 -23.74 -13.12
C SER A 138 -6.88 -24.63 -14.04
N SER A 139 -6.58 -24.15 -15.26
CA SER A 139 -5.62 -24.73 -16.21
C SER A 139 -5.21 -23.67 -17.23
N ILE A 140 -4.07 -23.88 -17.91
CA ILE A 140 -3.63 -23.06 -19.04
C ILE A 140 -3.42 -23.98 -20.23
N LYS A 141 -4.00 -23.63 -21.38
CA LYS A 141 -3.87 -24.39 -22.63
C LYS A 141 -3.31 -23.50 -23.72
N VAL A 142 -2.46 -24.07 -24.56
CA VAL A 142 -2.02 -23.40 -25.79
C VAL A 142 -3.17 -23.42 -26.77
N LEU A 143 -3.48 -22.25 -27.30
CA LEU A 143 -4.57 -22.03 -28.23
C LEU A 143 -4.19 -20.88 -29.14
N ALA A 144 -4.19 -21.11 -30.45
CA ALA A 144 -3.90 -20.06 -31.43
C ALA A 144 -4.98 -18.98 -31.41
N ASP A 145 -4.62 -17.78 -31.85
CA ASP A 145 -5.55 -16.65 -32.06
C ASP A 145 -6.30 -16.19 -30.80
N VAL A 146 -5.77 -16.49 -29.61
CA VAL A 146 -6.24 -15.94 -28.34
C VAL A 146 -5.12 -15.23 -27.59
N VAL A 147 -5.52 -14.33 -26.71
CA VAL A 147 -4.63 -13.55 -25.87
C VAL A 147 -5.22 -13.48 -24.46
N SER A 148 -4.47 -13.93 -23.45
CA SER A 148 -4.91 -13.89 -22.05
C SER A 148 -4.10 -12.88 -21.24
N GLY A 149 -4.66 -12.44 -20.11
CA GLY A 149 -3.98 -11.54 -19.19
C GLY A 149 -4.70 -11.42 -17.85
N PHE A 150 -4.11 -10.69 -16.92
CA PHE A 150 -4.68 -10.47 -15.59
C PHE A 150 -5.31 -9.08 -15.46
N SER A 151 -6.16 -8.96 -14.45
CA SER A 151 -6.68 -7.68 -13.99
C SER A 151 -5.57 -6.78 -13.44
N LEU A 152 -5.65 -5.48 -13.72
CA LEU A 152 -4.68 -4.48 -13.25
C LEU A 152 -5.15 -3.75 -11.97
N LYS A 153 -6.05 -4.35 -11.19
CA LYS A 153 -6.48 -3.78 -9.90
C LYS A 153 -5.30 -3.60 -8.94
N SER A 154 -4.41 -4.59 -8.85
CA SER A 154 -3.16 -4.52 -8.07
C SER A 154 -2.12 -3.53 -8.61
N CYS A 155 -2.35 -2.97 -9.81
CA CYS A 155 -1.57 -1.85 -10.36
C CYS A 155 -2.17 -0.48 -10.02
N ALA A 156 -3.25 -0.45 -9.22
CA ALA A 156 -4.02 0.74 -8.87
C ALA A 156 -4.62 1.47 -10.09
N LEU A 157 -5.03 0.70 -11.12
CA LEU A 157 -5.58 1.19 -12.38
C LEU A 157 -7.11 0.99 -12.51
N SER A 158 -7.79 0.52 -11.46
CA SER A 158 -9.25 0.32 -11.49
C SER A 158 -10.02 1.64 -11.47
N GLU A 159 -11.05 1.76 -12.28
CA GLU A 159 -11.97 2.90 -12.33
C GLU A 159 -13.20 2.69 -11.43
N ILE A 160 -13.36 1.51 -10.81
CA ILE A 160 -14.47 1.22 -9.88
C ILE A 160 -14.44 2.17 -8.66
N GLY A 161 -13.24 2.59 -8.24
CA GLY A 161 -13.05 3.28 -6.97
C GLY A 161 -13.05 2.31 -5.79
N CYS A 162 -12.95 2.84 -4.57
CA CYS A 162 -12.95 2.01 -3.37
C CYS A 162 -13.63 2.70 -2.19
N HIS A 163 -14.13 1.90 -1.26
CA HIS A 163 -14.72 2.36 -0.02
C HIS A 163 -13.69 2.21 1.11
N MET A 164 -13.07 3.32 1.49
CA MET A 164 -12.10 3.35 2.59
C MET A 164 -12.76 3.23 3.98
N ASN A 165 -14.08 3.34 4.03
CA ASN A 165 -14.84 3.40 5.29
C ASN A 165 -14.78 2.06 6.03
N ILE A 166 -14.48 2.14 7.32
CA ILE A 166 -14.70 1.04 8.28
C ILE A 166 -15.93 1.40 9.09
N PHE A 167 -16.93 0.52 9.07
CA PHE A 167 -18.19 0.67 9.77
C PHE A 167 -18.09 0.01 11.13
N GLN A 168 -18.27 0.80 12.19
CA GLN A 168 -18.35 0.27 13.55
C GLN A 168 -19.74 -0.28 13.85
N HIS A 169 -19.77 -1.32 14.68
CA HIS A 169 -20.99 -2.00 15.11
C HIS A 169 -21.86 -2.52 13.96
N LEU A 170 -21.21 -2.97 12.88
CA LEU A 170 -21.87 -3.45 11.67
C LEU A 170 -21.24 -4.77 11.23
N ALA A 171 -22.06 -5.74 10.87
CA ALA A 171 -21.66 -7.04 10.33
C ALA A 171 -22.24 -7.27 8.93
N PHE A 172 -21.48 -7.94 8.06
CA PHE A 172 -21.93 -8.45 6.77
C PHE A 172 -22.17 -9.96 6.86
N SER A 173 -23.21 -10.46 6.20
CA SER A 173 -23.69 -11.85 6.36
C SER A 173 -23.55 -12.71 5.10
N ASP A 174 -22.82 -12.23 4.08
CA ASP A 174 -22.59 -12.94 2.83
C ASP A 174 -21.58 -14.11 2.95
N VAL A 175 -21.14 -14.66 1.81
CA VAL A 175 -20.32 -15.87 1.71
C VAL A 175 -18.93 -15.65 2.31
N ASP A 176 -18.59 -16.44 3.33
CA ASP A 176 -17.25 -16.50 3.91
C ASP A 176 -16.29 -17.28 3.00
N VAL A 177 -15.22 -16.62 2.55
CA VAL A 177 -14.17 -17.24 1.72
C VAL A 177 -12.94 -17.65 2.53
N ALA A 178 -12.72 -17.03 3.69
CA ALA A 178 -11.69 -17.42 4.65
C ALA A 178 -11.99 -16.86 6.05
N ARG A 179 -11.37 -17.48 7.06
CA ARG A 179 -11.43 -17.06 8.46
C ARG A 179 -10.02 -17.02 9.02
N VAL A 180 -9.59 -15.87 9.52
CA VAL A 180 -8.25 -15.65 10.08
C VAL A 180 -8.34 -14.88 11.40
N VAL A 181 -7.32 -14.96 12.25
CA VAL A 181 -7.25 -14.18 13.51
C VAL A 181 -6.38 -12.95 13.27
N THR A 182 -6.89 -11.77 13.61
CA THR A 182 -6.21 -10.49 13.36
C THR A 182 -6.32 -9.57 14.56
N PRO A 183 -5.28 -8.85 14.96
CA PRO A 183 -5.31 -8.04 16.19
C PRO A 183 -6.23 -6.82 16.09
N ASP A 184 -6.50 -6.33 14.87
CA ASP A 184 -7.45 -5.25 14.63
C ASP A 184 -8.07 -5.34 13.22
N ALA A 185 -9.07 -4.49 12.97
CA ALA A 185 -9.79 -4.43 11.70
C ALA A 185 -8.93 -3.95 10.51
N PHE A 186 -7.81 -3.25 10.74
CA PHE A 186 -6.95 -2.75 9.67
C PHE A 186 -6.07 -3.86 9.09
N VAL A 187 -5.56 -4.74 9.96
CA VAL A 187 -4.92 -6.00 9.53
C VAL A 187 -5.92 -6.84 8.74
N CYS A 188 -7.15 -7.00 9.24
CA CYS A 188 -8.22 -7.71 8.54
C CYS A 188 -8.51 -7.12 7.14
N GLN A 189 -8.59 -5.79 7.01
CA GLN A 189 -8.78 -5.11 5.73
C GLN A 189 -7.64 -5.38 4.73
N THR A 190 -6.40 -5.34 5.21
CA THR A 190 -5.23 -5.57 4.35
C THR A 190 -5.18 -7.02 3.88
N ILE A 191 -5.47 -7.98 4.77
CA ILE A 191 -5.59 -9.40 4.38
C ILE A 191 -6.70 -9.57 3.35
N CYS A 192 -7.88 -8.95 3.55
CA CYS A 192 -8.94 -8.96 2.54
C CYS A 192 -8.47 -8.36 1.21
N THR A 193 -7.72 -7.26 1.25
CA THR A 193 -7.22 -6.57 0.05
C THR A 193 -6.34 -7.46 -0.83
N TYR A 194 -5.49 -8.29 -0.22
CA TYR A 194 -4.60 -9.19 -0.94
C TYR A 194 -5.13 -10.62 -1.07
N HIS A 195 -6.31 -10.91 -0.50
CA HIS A 195 -6.98 -12.20 -0.70
C HIS A 195 -7.80 -12.17 -2.00
N PRO A 196 -7.55 -13.09 -2.95
CA PRO A 196 -8.05 -12.98 -4.33
C PRO A 196 -9.57 -13.02 -4.47
N ASN A 197 -10.25 -13.62 -3.49
CA ASN A 197 -11.71 -13.76 -3.48
C ASN A 197 -12.41 -12.86 -2.43
N CYS A 198 -11.68 -12.03 -1.68
CA CYS A 198 -12.28 -11.17 -0.67
C CYS A 198 -12.64 -9.81 -1.27
N LEU A 199 -13.91 -9.41 -1.13
CA LEU A 199 -14.40 -8.10 -1.56
C LEU A 199 -14.71 -7.19 -0.37
N PHE A 200 -15.09 -7.77 0.75
CA PHE A 200 -15.38 -7.07 2.01
C PHE A 200 -15.17 -8.03 3.18
N PHE A 201 -15.15 -7.51 4.40
CA PHE A 201 -14.85 -8.29 5.58
C PHE A 201 -15.71 -7.87 6.77
N THR A 202 -15.79 -8.76 7.76
CA THR A 202 -16.31 -8.46 9.10
C THR A 202 -15.34 -8.98 10.14
N PHE A 203 -14.90 -8.09 11.03
CA PHE A 203 -14.02 -8.35 12.15
C PHE A 203 -14.79 -8.27 13.46
N TYR A 204 -14.67 -9.31 14.30
CA TYR A 204 -15.33 -9.39 15.61
C TYR A 204 -14.32 -9.25 16.75
N THR A 205 -14.47 -8.23 17.58
CA THR A 205 -13.59 -8.01 18.75
C THR A 205 -13.92 -8.93 19.92
N LYS A 206 -15.19 -9.35 20.09
CA LYS A 206 -15.65 -10.16 21.24
C LYS A 206 -15.72 -11.68 20.99
N ALA A 207 -15.01 -12.19 19.99
CA ALA A 207 -14.97 -13.62 19.68
C ALA A 207 -13.60 -14.01 19.12
N TRP A 208 -12.54 -13.90 19.94
CA TRP A 208 -11.18 -14.33 19.57
C TRP A 208 -10.55 -13.51 18.44
N ASN A 209 -10.91 -12.23 18.27
CA ASN A 209 -10.33 -11.35 17.24
C ASN A 209 -10.40 -11.96 15.83
N VAL A 210 -11.56 -12.49 15.47
CA VAL A 210 -11.74 -13.21 14.20
C VAL A 210 -12.13 -12.24 13.08
N CYS A 211 -11.42 -12.37 11.97
CA CYS A 211 -11.65 -11.69 10.71
C CYS A 211 -12.26 -12.68 9.71
N PHE A 212 -13.48 -12.40 9.27
CA PHE A 212 -14.16 -13.12 8.20
C PHE A 212 -13.98 -12.37 6.89
N LEU A 213 -13.32 -13.03 5.93
CA LEU A 213 -13.17 -12.54 4.56
C LEU A 213 -14.39 -12.97 3.77
N LYS A 214 -15.05 -12.04 3.08
CA LYS A 214 -16.36 -12.27 2.47
C LYS A 214 -16.44 -11.86 1.01
N THR A 215 -17.39 -12.46 0.31
CA THR A 215 -17.75 -12.13 -1.08
C THR A 215 -19.25 -12.28 -1.31
N SER A 216 -19.75 -11.74 -2.40
CA SER A 216 -21.16 -11.88 -2.82
C SER A 216 -21.27 -11.93 -4.34
N LYS A 217 -22.39 -12.43 -4.87
CA LYS A 217 -22.64 -12.43 -6.31
C LYS A 217 -22.71 -11.00 -6.89
N SER A 218 -23.30 -10.06 -6.16
CA SER A 218 -23.40 -8.65 -6.58
C SER A 218 -22.06 -7.91 -6.50
N GLY A 219 -21.11 -8.40 -5.70
CA GLY A 219 -19.86 -7.71 -5.38
C GLY A 219 -19.98 -6.69 -4.24
N THR A 220 -21.19 -6.53 -3.68
CA THR A 220 -21.50 -5.67 -2.53
C THR A 220 -22.22 -6.46 -1.44
N PRO A 221 -22.11 -6.08 -0.15
CA PRO A 221 -22.80 -6.77 0.93
C PRO A 221 -24.32 -6.74 0.76
N SER A 222 -25.00 -7.89 0.90
CA SER A 222 -26.45 -7.98 0.66
C SER A 222 -27.29 -7.39 1.78
N SER A 223 -26.85 -7.54 3.03
CA SER A 223 -27.63 -7.16 4.22
C SER A 223 -26.71 -6.81 5.39
N PRO A 224 -26.37 -5.52 5.54
CA PRO A 224 -25.64 -5.05 6.72
C PRO A 224 -26.52 -5.13 7.96
N THR A 225 -26.03 -5.78 9.02
CA THR A 225 -26.74 -5.92 10.29
C THR A 225 -26.02 -5.16 11.39
N SER A 226 -26.79 -4.43 12.21
CA SER A 226 -26.25 -3.77 13.40
C SER A 226 -25.84 -4.83 14.41
N GLN A 227 -24.55 -4.89 14.72
CA GLN A 227 -23.97 -5.90 15.59
C GLN A 227 -22.88 -5.27 16.47
N LYS A 228 -23.14 -5.18 17.78
CA LYS A 228 -22.15 -4.67 18.74
C LYS A 228 -20.86 -5.48 18.63
N ASN A 229 -19.72 -4.81 18.77
CA ASN A 229 -18.38 -5.42 18.71
C ASN A 229 -18.01 -6.03 17.34
N ALA A 230 -18.76 -5.75 16.28
CA ALA A 230 -18.36 -6.03 14.90
C ALA A 230 -17.84 -4.74 14.23
N MET A 231 -16.84 -4.87 13.38
CA MET A 231 -16.37 -3.84 12.47
C MET A 231 -16.30 -4.42 11.06
N SER A 232 -16.91 -3.75 10.08
CA SER A 232 -16.90 -4.23 8.70
C SER A 232 -16.29 -3.19 7.76
N GLY A 233 -15.76 -3.64 6.63
CA GLY A 233 -15.14 -2.78 5.63
C GLY A 233 -14.95 -3.49 4.30
N TYR A 234 -14.33 -2.79 3.35
CA TYR A 234 -14.14 -3.28 1.98
C TYR A 234 -12.66 -3.57 1.69
N SER A 235 -12.44 -4.46 0.71
CA SER A 235 -11.16 -4.62 0.05
C SER A 235 -10.74 -3.31 -0.61
N LEU A 236 -9.46 -2.96 -0.49
CA LEU A 236 -8.90 -1.74 -1.08
C LEU A 236 -8.28 -1.99 -2.46
N LEU A 237 -8.41 -3.20 -3.01
CA LEU A 237 -7.72 -3.60 -4.24
C LEU A 237 -8.13 -2.77 -5.47
N THR A 238 -9.33 -2.19 -5.44
CA THR A 238 -9.84 -1.31 -6.51
C THR A 238 -9.52 0.17 -6.29
N CYS A 239 -8.79 0.53 -5.22
CA CYS A 239 -8.36 1.92 -5.01
C CYS A 239 -7.39 2.37 -6.10
N LYS A 240 -7.59 3.59 -6.61
CA LYS A 240 -6.61 4.25 -7.48
C LYS A 240 -5.48 4.83 -6.63
N LYS A 241 -4.24 4.71 -7.13
CA LYS A 241 -3.01 5.37 -6.63
C LYS A 241 -2.55 5.05 -5.19
N ALA A 242 -3.37 4.48 -4.33
CA ALA A 242 -2.99 4.09 -2.97
C ALA A 242 -3.53 2.68 -2.63
N LEU A 243 -2.65 1.68 -2.70
CA LEU A 243 -2.89 0.36 -2.13
C LEU A 243 -2.15 0.27 -0.79
N PRO A 244 -2.75 -0.33 0.26
CA PRO A 244 -2.03 -0.57 1.50
C PRO A 244 -0.80 -1.43 1.23
N GLU A 245 0.31 -1.18 1.93
CA GLU A 245 1.44 -2.09 1.86
C GLU A 245 1.02 -3.49 2.31
N PRO A 246 1.55 -4.57 1.69
CA PRO A 246 1.22 -5.94 2.07
C PRO A 246 1.95 -6.36 3.36
N CYS A 247 2.05 -5.48 4.35
CA CYS A 247 2.73 -5.74 5.61
C CYS A 247 2.14 -4.96 6.80
N HIS A 248 2.52 -5.36 8.01
CA HIS A 248 2.01 -4.80 9.26
C HIS A 248 3.18 -4.41 10.18
N SER A 249 3.48 -3.11 10.26
CA SER A 249 4.57 -2.59 11.09
C SER A 249 4.20 -2.38 12.54
N LYS A 250 2.90 -2.26 12.85
CA LYS A 250 2.40 -1.99 14.20
C LYS A 250 2.73 -3.13 15.17
N ILE A 251 3.21 -2.75 16.35
CA ILE A 251 3.44 -3.64 17.49
C ILE A 251 2.24 -3.56 18.43
N TYR A 252 1.78 -4.72 18.91
CA TYR A 252 0.62 -4.90 19.76
C TYR A 252 1.07 -5.25 21.17
N SER A 253 1.04 -4.27 22.07
CA SER A 253 1.29 -4.47 23.50
C SER A 253 0.12 -5.21 24.15
N GLY A 254 0.43 -6.08 25.10
CA GLY A 254 -0.55 -6.79 25.90
C GLY A 254 -1.13 -8.05 25.25
N VAL A 255 -0.58 -8.48 24.11
CA VAL A 255 -1.11 -9.59 23.31
C VAL A 255 0.01 -10.56 22.95
N ASP A 256 -0.26 -11.86 23.06
CA ASP A 256 0.58 -12.96 22.59
C ASP A 256 -0.07 -13.61 21.35
N PHE A 257 0.69 -13.71 20.25
CA PHE A 257 0.25 -14.32 19.00
C PHE A 257 0.59 -15.81 18.95
N GLU A 258 -0.39 -16.67 19.12
CA GLU A 258 -0.19 -18.12 19.07
C GLU A 258 0.14 -18.60 17.65
N GLY A 259 1.00 -19.62 17.55
CA GLY A 259 1.43 -20.23 16.29
C GLY A 259 2.49 -21.30 16.52
N GLU A 260 2.95 -21.92 15.44
CA GLU A 260 4.07 -22.86 15.45
C GLU A 260 5.36 -22.11 15.83
N GLU A 261 6.06 -22.59 16.86
CA GLU A 261 7.33 -22.02 17.29
C GLU A 261 8.45 -22.40 16.32
N LEU A 262 9.02 -21.39 15.66
CA LEU A 262 10.12 -21.56 14.72
C LEU A 262 11.47 -21.55 15.43
N ASN A 263 11.66 -20.57 16.32
CA ASN A 263 12.88 -20.38 17.10
C ASN A 263 12.59 -19.45 18.29
N VAL A 264 13.43 -19.54 19.33
CA VAL A 264 13.43 -18.65 20.49
C VAL A 264 14.80 -18.02 20.61
N THR A 265 14.85 -16.69 20.58
CA THR A 265 16.10 -15.92 20.77
C THR A 265 15.95 -14.93 21.92
N PHE A 266 17.04 -14.26 22.27
CA PHE A 266 17.05 -13.19 23.28
C PHE A 266 17.37 -11.87 22.59
N ALA A 267 16.47 -10.89 22.69
CA ALA A 267 16.57 -9.60 22.01
C ALA A 267 16.50 -8.43 23.00
N GLU A 268 17.21 -7.34 22.69
CA GLU A 268 17.17 -6.08 23.44
C GLU A 268 15.95 -5.26 23.00
N GLY A 269 14.78 -5.62 23.53
CA GLY A 269 13.53 -4.94 23.23
C GLY A 269 12.75 -5.49 22.03
N VAL A 270 11.52 -5.00 21.89
CA VAL A 270 10.53 -5.53 20.95
C VAL A 270 10.87 -5.22 19.48
N ASN A 271 11.51 -4.08 19.19
CA ASN A 271 11.93 -3.71 17.84
C ASN A 271 13.04 -4.65 17.34
N ALA A 272 14.02 -4.96 18.19
CA ALA A 272 15.06 -5.93 17.87
C ALA A 272 14.47 -7.34 17.64
N CYS A 273 13.43 -7.71 18.38
CA CYS A 273 12.69 -8.95 18.14
C CYS A 273 11.98 -8.95 16.78
N GLN A 274 11.34 -7.83 16.39
CA GLN A 274 10.73 -7.67 15.06
C GLN A 274 11.77 -7.75 13.94
N GLU A 275 12.92 -7.12 14.09
CA GLU A 275 14.02 -7.23 13.14
C GLU A 275 14.54 -8.66 13.02
N THR A 276 14.66 -9.37 14.14
CA THR A 276 15.07 -10.78 14.15
C THR A 276 14.07 -11.65 13.37
N CYS A 277 12.77 -11.45 13.59
CA CYS A 277 11.72 -12.10 12.80
C CYS A 277 11.76 -11.69 11.33
N THR A 278 12.08 -10.43 11.04
CA THR A 278 12.16 -9.92 9.67
C THR A 278 13.33 -10.53 8.90
N LYS A 279 14.49 -10.70 9.56
CA LYS A 279 15.70 -11.31 9.01
C LYS A 279 15.55 -12.83 8.81
N MET A 280 14.80 -13.50 9.69
CA MET A 280 14.48 -14.92 9.54
C MET A 280 13.33 -15.10 8.53
N ILE A 281 13.65 -15.40 7.27
CA ILE A 281 12.69 -15.38 6.15
C ILE A 281 11.44 -16.24 6.37
N ARG A 282 11.51 -17.30 7.18
CA ARG A 282 10.38 -18.17 7.54
C ARG A 282 9.46 -17.58 8.62
N CYS A 283 9.97 -16.72 9.50
CA CYS A 283 9.20 -16.10 10.56
C CYS A 283 8.12 -15.19 9.96
N GLN A 284 6.88 -15.35 10.43
CA GLN A 284 5.72 -14.59 9.96
C GLN A 284 5.30 -13.55 10.98
N PHE A 285 5.37 -13.90 12.26
CA PHE A 285 5.03 -13.05 13.40
C PHE A 285 5.82 -13.49 14.63
N PHE A 286 5.83 -12.66 15.66
CA PHE A 286 6.61 -12.89 16.87
C PHE A 286 5.86 -12.44 18.12
N THR A 287 6.27 -12.99 19.26
CA THR A 287 5.92 -12.49 20.60
C THR A 287 7.20 -12.22 21.40
N TYR A 288 7.33 -11.01 21.92
CA TYR A 288 8.37 -10.60 22.86
C TYR A 288 7.82 -10.59 24.29
N SER A 289 8.47 -11.30 25.20
CA SER A 289 8.05 -11.40 26.62
C SER A 289 8.92 -10.51 27.50
N LEU A 290 8.28 -9.71 28.35
CA LEU A 290 8.90 -8.88 29.40
C LEU A 290 8.69 -9.50 30.80
N ARG A 291 8.38 -10.79 30.87
CA ARG A 291 8.26 -11.49 32.14
C ARG A 291 9.65 -11.65 32.76
N PRO A 292 9.81 -11.47 34.09
CA PRO A 292 11.12 -11.58 34.73
C PRO A 292 11.84 -12.91 34.45
N GLU A 293 11.09 -14.01 34.40
CA GLU A 293 11.59 -15.35 34.08
C GLU A 293 12.08 -15.52 32.62
N ASP A 294 11.60 -14.67 31.72
CA ASP A 294 11.93 -14.67 30.30
C ASP A 294 13.07 -13.68 29.94
N CYS A 295 13.58 -12.93 30.92
CA CYS A 295 14.61 -11.91 30.73
C CYS A 295 15.95 -12.32 31.36
N ARG A 296 17.06 -12.04 30.65
CA ARG A 296 18.44 -12.22 31.09
C ARG A 296 19.18 -10.89 30.92
N GLY A 297 19.28 -10.12 32.01
CA GLY A 297 19.78 -8.74 31.95
C GLY A 297 18.85 -7.86 31.10
N GLU A 298 19.41 -7.19 30.09
CA GLU A 298 18.66 -6.30 29.19
C GLU A 298 17.97 -7.03 28.03
N LYS A 299 18.24 -8.33 27.86
CA LYS A 299 17.67 -9.13 26.76
C LYS A 299 16.53 -10.00 27.26
N CYS A 300 15.41 -10.00 26.56
CA CYS A 300 14.30 -10.90 26.87
C CYS A 300 13.92 -11.83 25.72
N LYS A 301 13.15 -12.86 26.05
CA LYS A 301 12.70 -13.91 25.14
C LYS A 301 11.90 -13.32 23.98
N CYS A 302 12.39 -13.61 22.78
CA CYS A 302 11.77 -13.32 21.49
C CYS A 302 11.37 -14.65 20.84
N SER A 303 10.07 -14.93 20.81
CA SER A 303 9.53 -16.16 20.23
C SER A 303 9.14 -15.89 18.78
N LEU A 304 9.84 -16.49 17.84
CA LEU A 304 9.61 -16.37 16.39
C LEU A 304 8.64 -17.47 15.97
N ARG A 305 7.57 -17.10 15.27
CA ARG A 305 6.46 -18.01 14.97
C ARG A 305 6.00 -17.96 13.52
N LEU A 306 5.31 -19.02 13.11
CA LEU A 306 4.61 -19.11 11.83
C LEU A 306 3.28 -19.87 11.97
N SER A 307 2.49 -19.81 10.91
CA SER A 307 1.26 -20.57 10.70
C SER A 307 1.09 -20.91 9.21
N LEU A 308 0.00 -21.64 8.90
CA LEU A 308 -0.34 -22.04 7.54
C LEU A 308 -0.67 -20.85 6.63
N ASP A 309 -1.37 -19.84 7.16
CA ASP A 309 -1.95 -18.73 6.41
C ASP A 309 -1.25 -17.38 6.62
N GLY A 310 -0.24 -17.31 7.51
CA GLY A 310 0.46 -16.07 7.83
C GLY A 310 -0.10 -15.31 9.03
N SER A 311 -1.21 -15.77 9.61
CA SER A 311 -1.90 -15.13 10.74
C SER A 311 -1.77 -15.98 12.01
N PRO A 312 -1.84 -15.38 13.21
CA PRO A 312 -1.87 -16.13 14.46
C PRO A 312 -3.01 -17.17 14.47
N THR A 313 -2.79 -18.31 15.13
CA THR A 313 -3.86 -19.33 15.31
C THR A 313 -4.83 -18.96 16.43
N GLY A 314 -4.37 -18.10 17.34
CA GLY A 314 -5.08 -17.62 18.52
C GLY A 314 -4.38 -16.40 19.10
N MET A 315 -5.05 -15.72 20.03
CA MET A 315 -4.50 -14.58 20.76
C MET A 315 -4.84 -14.69 22.22
N THR A 316 -3.83 -14.59 23.08
CA THR A 316 -4.00 -14.47 24.52
C THR A 316 -3.55 -13.10 25.00
N TYR A 317 -4.23 -12.57 26.02
CA TYR A 317 -3.94 -11.24 26.55
C TYR A 317 -3.15 -11.38 27.85
N GLY A 318 -2.06 -10.61 27.98
CA GLY A 318 -1.18 -10.67 29.13
C GLY A 318 -0.43 -9.35 29.34
N THR A 319 -0.20 -8.95 30.59
CA THR A 319 0.27 -7.60 30.96
C THR A 319 1.75 -7.33 30.69
N ARG A 320 2.51 -8.26 30.08
CA ARG A 320 3.96 -8.16 29.83
C ARG A 320 4.41 -8.86 28.54
N VAL A 321 3.58 -8.85 27.52
CA VAL A 321 3.92 -9.41 26.20
C VAL A 321 3.64 -8.39 25.12
N SER A 322 4.43 -8.39 24.06
CA SER A 322 4.21 -7.56 22.89
C SER A 322 4.40 -8.40 21.63
N SER A 323 3.43 -8.39 20.73
CA SER A 323 3.47 -9.15 19.49
C SER A 323 3.49 -8.26 18.26
N GLY A 324 3.95 -8.79 17.14
CA GLY A 324 3.96 -8.08 15.87
C GLY A 324 4.20 -9.02 14.70
N TYR A 325 4.18 -8.48 13.48
CA TYR A 325 4.44 -9.23 12.26
C TYR A 325 5.85 -8.98 11.73
N SER A 326 6.32 -9.91 10.92
CA SER A 326 7.54 -9.77 10.11
C SER A 326 7.37 -8.67 9.06
N LEU A 327 8.40 -7.85 8.86
CA LEU A 327 8.42 -6.80 7.83
C LEU A 327 8.95 -7.30 6.49
N ARG A 328 9.13 -8.63 6.32
CA ARG A 328 9.70 -9.24 5.10
C ARG A 328 8.90 -9.00 3.82
N LEU A 329 7.64 -8.57 3.92
CA LEU A 329 6.80 -8.18 2.79
C LEU A 329 6.64 -6.66 2.66
N CYS A 330 7.15 -5.88 3.61
CA CYS A 330 7.13 -4.43 3.48
C CYS A 330 8.02 -4.01 2.32
N LYS A 331 7.62 -2.94 1.64
CA LYS A 331 8.46 -2.29 0.64
C LYS A 331 9.50 -1.44 1.36
N SER A 332 10.37 -2.06 2.16
CA SER A 332 11.53 -1.39 2.72
C SER A 332 12.48 -1.08 1.57
N GLY A 333 12.36 0.16 1.11
CA GLY A 333 12.80 0.61 -0.21
C GLY A 333 11.69 1.44 -0.85
N ASP A 334 11.54 2.69 -0.44
CA ASP A 334 11.46 3.80 -1.38
C ASP A 334 10.37 3.84 -2.50
N SER A 335 9.27 3.08 -2.41
CA SER A 335 8.12 3.24 -3.33
C SER A 335 6.74 2.77 -2.81
N SER A 336 6.12 3.58 -1.96
CA SER A 336 4.71 4.02 -2.11
C SER A 336 4.64 5.45 -1.58
N VAL A 337 5.13 6.35 -2.42
CA VAL A 337 5.71 7.61 -1.97
C VAL A 337 4.66 8.72 -1.87
N CYS A 338 3.63 8.53 -1.07
CA CYS A 338 2.96 9.67 -0.46
C CYS A 338 2.14 9.23 0.75
N THR A 339 2.13 10.05 1.78
CA THR A 339 1.39 9.74 3.02
C THR A 339 0.06 10.45 3.08
N THR A 340 -0.96 9.75 3.58
CA THR A 340 -2.26 10.30 3.97
C THR A 340 -2.41 10.15 5.49
N LYS A 341 -2.71 11.23 6.22
CA LYS A 341 -2.83 11.20 7.70
C LYS A 341 -3.95 10.25 8.15
N THR A 342 -3.66 9.37 9.09
CA THR A 342 -4.59 8.40 9.71
C THR A 342 -4.91 8.77 11.18
N SER A 343 -5.78 9.77 11.41
CA SER A 343 -6.46 10.13 12.70
C SER A 343 -5.53 10.52 13.90
N THR A 344 -5.88 11.23 14.99
CA THR A 344 -7.12 11.58 15.72
C THR A 344 -7.26 13.08 16.04
N ARG A 345 -8.48 13.50 16.42
CA ARG A 345 -8.95 14.86 16.78
C ARG A 345 -7.97 15.70 17.64
N ILE A 346 -7.70 16.94 17.22
CA ILE A 346 -7.41 18.10 18.09
C ILE A 346 -8.04 19.36 17.45
N VAL A 347 -8.71 20.20 18.25
CA VAL A 347 -9.39 21.45 17.84
C VAL A 347 -8.72 22.62 18.57
N GLY A 348 -8.43 23.70 17.86
CA GLY A 348 -7.63 24.84 18.36
C GLY A 348 -6.15 24.67 17.97
N GLY A 349 -5.56 25.65 17.29
CA GLY A 349 -4.22 25.53 16.73
C GLY A 349 -3.19 25.13 17.80
N THR A 350 -2.48 24.03 17.58
CA THR A 350 -1.52 23.45 18.53
C THR A 350 -0.17 23.22 17.85
N ASN A 351 0.88 23.11 18.67
CA ASN A 351 2.20 22.71 18.16
C ASN A 351 2.10 21.31 17.54
N SER A 352 2.80 21.13 16.42
CA SER A 352 2.92 19.82 15.78
C SER A 352 3.96 18.97 16.49
N SER A 353 4.00 17.68 16.17
CA SER A 353 5.03 16.74 16.60
C SER A 353 5.93 16.30 15.45
N TRP A 354 7.11 15.77 15.77
CA TRP A 354 8.05 15.25 14.77
C TRP A 354 7.39 14.19 13.89
N GLY A 355 7.54 14.31 12.57
CA GLY A 355 7.00 13.36 11.59
C GLY A 355 5.49 13.42 11.36
N GLU A 356 4.79 14.35 12.03
CA GLU A 356 3.35 14.49 11.87
C GLU A 356 2.96 15.05 10.49
N TRP A 357 3.79 15.93 9.95
CA TRP A 357 3.59 16.61 8.66
C TRP A 357 4.85 16.53 7.80
N PRO A 358 5.27 15.32 7.41
CA PRO A 358 6.60 15.07 6.87
C PRO A 358 6.80 15.55 5.43
N TRP A 359 5.73 16.00 4.78
CA TRP A 359 5.80 16.70 3.49
C TRP A 359 6.04 18.20 3.65
N GLN A 360 5.84 18.76 4.83
CA GLN A 360 6.00 20.19 5.06
C GLN A 360 7.48 20.59 4.92
N VAL A 361 7.74 21.64 4.13
CA VAL A 361 9.06 22.25 4.05
C VAL A 361 9.02 23.74 4.41
N SER A 362 10.17 24.24 4.84
CA SER A 362 10.46 25.65 5.08
C SER A 362 11.31 26.17 3.93
N LEU A 363 10.76 27.12 3.17
CA LEU A 363 11.46 27.84 2.12
C LEU A 363 12.10 29.09 2.74
N GLN A 364 13.43 29.15 2.70
CA GLN A 364 14.19 30.25 3.29
C GLN A 364 15.02 30.93 2.22
N VAL A 365 15.17 32.24 2.37
CA VAL A 365 16.09 33.04 1.56
C VAL A 365 17.31 33.37 2.40
N LYS A 366 18.49 33.24 1.79
CA LYS A 366 19.76 33.68 2.37
C LYS A 366 20.34 34.84 1.55
N LEU A 367 20.22 36.03 2.11
CA LEU A 367 20.94 37.22 1.65
C LEU A 367 21.98 37.61 2.71
N ARG A 368 21.80 38.76 3.38
CA ARG A 368 22.64 39.16 4.54
C ARG A 368 22.32 38.33 5.79
N ALA A 369 21.05 38.07 6.01
CA ALA A 369 20.55 37.16 7.04
C ALA A 369 19.73 36.05 6.35
N GLN A 370 19.60 34.91 7.02
CA GLN A 370 18.74 33.82 6.59
C GLN A 370 17.38 33.95 7.26
N SER A 371 16.30 33.89 6.50
CA SER A 371 14.93 34.01 7.02
C SER A 371 13.96 33.11 6.30
N HIS A 372 13.01 32.55 7.05
CA HIS A 372 11.83 31.88 6.52
C HIS A 372 10.93 32.88 5.79
N LEU A 373 10.49 32.50 4.59
CA LEU A 373 9.52 33.27 3.80
C LEU A 373 8.24 32.49 3.56
N CYS A 374 8.34 31.23 3.13
CA CYS A 374 7.20 30.44 2.69
C CYS A 374 7.24 28.99 3.15
N GLY A 375 6.06 28.36 3.15
CA GLY A 375 5.93 26.91 3.23
C GLY A 375 5.96 26.26 1.84
N GLY A 376 6.18 24.95 1.82
CA GLY A 376 5.96 24.14 0.63
C GLY A 376 5.59 22.71 1.01
N SER A 377 5.20 21.92 0.02
CA SER A 377 4.90 20.49 0.19
C SER A 377 5.75 19.63 -0.72
N ILE A 378 6.44 18.64 -0.17
CA ILE A 378 7.11 17.61 -0.96
C ILE A 378 6.01 16.81 -1.68
N ILE A 379 6.10 16.71 -3.00
CA ILE A 379 5.16 15.92 -3.83
C ILE A 379 5.88 14.83 -4.64
N GLY A 380 7.22 14.81 -4.58
CA GLY A 380 8.08 13.82 -5.21
C GLY A 380 9.52 14.01 -4.76
N ARG A 381 10.44 13.16 -5.23
CA ARG A 381 11.83 13.14 -4.71
C ARG A 381 12.60 14.40 -5.02
N GLN A 382 12.31 15.00 -6.17
CA GLN A 382 12.94 16.24 -6.61
C GLN A 382 11.91 17.35 -6.78
N TRP A 383 10.73 17.22 -6.16
CA TRP A 383 9.62 18.11 -6.43
C TRP A 383 8.98 18.62 -5.15
N VAL A 384 8.99 19.93 -5.01
CA VAL A 384 8.22 20.67 -3.99
C VAL A 384 7.17 21.51 -4.72
N LEU A 385 5.94 21.48 -4.21
CA LEU A 385 4.84 22.35 -4.63
C LEU A 385 4.70 23.51 -3.65
N THR A 386 4.54 24.72 -4.17
CA THR A 386 4.33 25.94 -3.37
C THR A 386 3.52 26.97 -4.16
N ALA A 387 3.33 28.16 -3.58
CA ALA A 387 2.67 29.29 -4.20
C ALA A 387 3.63 30.06 -5.12
N ALA A 388 3.12 30.64 -6.19
CA ALA A 388 3.89 31.46 -7.11
C ALA A 388 4.33 32.78 -6.46
N HIS A 389 3.45 33.40 -5.66
CA HIS A 389 3.73 34.70 -5.02
C HIS A 389 4.93 34.68 -4.07
N CYS A 390 5.36 33.49 -3.61
CA CYS A 390 6.59 33.33 -2.83
C CYS A 390 7.84 33.82 -3.57
N PHE A 391 7.78 33.94 -4.91
CA PHE A 391 8.90 34.31 -5.77
C PHE A 391 8.75 35.69 -6.43
N ASP A 392 7.74 36.48 -6.08
CA ASP A 392 7.44 37.78 -6.71
C ASP A 392 8.62 38.76 -6.62
N GLU A 393 9.29 38.81 -5.46
CA GLU A 393 10.42 39.69 -5.22
C GLU A 393 11.77 39.03 -5.54
N LEU A 394 11.84 37.69 -5.47
CA LEU A 394 13.10 36.93 -5.53
C LEU A 394 12.93 35.61 -6.28
N SER A 395 13.17 35.64 -7.59
CA SER A 395 13.06 34.48 -8.48
C SER A 395 14.39 33.74 -8.74
N LEU A 396 15.51 34.22 -8.19
CA LEU A 396 16.84 33.61 -8.38
C LEU A 396 16.98 32.33 -7.53
N PRO A 397 17.15 31.13 -8.12
CA PRO A 397 17.22 29.88 -7.37
C PRO A 397 18.34 29.83 -6.31
N ASP A 398 19.49 30.45 -6.59
CA ASP A 398 20.71 30.34 -5.77
C ASP A 398 20.59 30.92 -4.36
N VAL A 399 19.66 31.86 -4.14
CA VAL A 399 19.46 32.47 -2.81
C VAL A 399 18.51 31.67 -1.94
N TRP A 400 17.84 30.66 -2.49
CA TRP A 400 16.85 29.85 -1.78
C TRP A 400 17.46 28.60 -1.17
N ARG A 401 16.93 28.23 0.00
CA ARG A 401 17.29 27.03 0.76
C ARG A 401 16.01 26.34 1.20
N ILE A 402 15.92 25.05 0.96
CA ILE A 402 14.76 24.24 1.33
C ILE A 402 15.15 23.34 2.49
N TYR A 403 14.47 23.54 3.62
CA TYR A 403 14.61 22.71 4.81
C TYR A 403 13.37 21.83 4.98
N SER A 404 13.60 20.54 5.17
CA SER A 404 12.58 19.49 5.29
C SER A 404 12.85 18.66 6.53
N GLY A 405 11.80 18.06 7.10
CA GLY A 405 11.92 17.33 8.35
C GLY A 405 12.41 18.22 9.49
N ILE A 406 11.91 19.45 9.57
CA ILE A 406 12.19 20.40 10.66
C ILE A 406 10.91 20.63 11.44
N LEU A 407 11.00 20.68 12.78
CA LEU A 407 9.90 21.09 13.65
C LEU A 407 10.07 22.54 14.11
N ASN A 408 11.25 22.90 14.64
CA ASN A 408 11.53 24.26 15.12
C ASN A 408 12.52 24.99 14.21
N LEU A 409 12.18 26.21 13.77
CA LEU A 409 13.07 27.05 12.97
C LEU A 409 14.35 27.45 13.73
N SER A 410 14.29 27.47 15.07
CA SER A 410 15.47 27.74 15.92
C SER A 410 16.52 26.64 15.90
N GLU A 411 16.19 25.44 15.43
CA GLU A 411 17.13 24.32 15.31
C GLU A 411 17.99 24.40 14.03
N ILE A 412 17.69 25.34 13.13
CA ILE A 412 18.45 25.53 11.89
C ILE A 412 19.73 26.31 12.20
N THR A 413 20.86 25.63 12.10
CA THR A 413 22.21 26.18 12.24
C THR A 413 22.90 26.31 10.89
N LYS A 414 24.17 26.75 10.86
CA LYS A 414 24.95 26.86 9.62
C LYS A 414 25.29 25.49 9.02
N GLU A 415 25.31 24.46 9.86
CA GLU A 415 25.65 23.07 9.54
C GLU A 415 24.43 22.24 9.15
N THR A 416 23.20 22.75 9.37
CA THR A 416 21.98 22.05 9.00
C THR A 416 21.90 21.86 7.48
N PRO A 417 21.76 20.61 6.99
CA PRO A 417 21.66 20.33 5.56
C PRO A 417 20.37 20.93 4.98
N PHE A 418 20.47 21.42 3.76
CA PHE A 418 19.34 21.96 3.00
C PHE A 418 19.39 21.48 1.55
N SER A 419 18.23 21.46 0.90
CA SER A 419 18.15 21.19 -0.54
C SER A 419 18.28 22.49 -1.33
N GLN A 420 19.08 22.43 -2.40
CA GLN A 420 19.23 23.51 -3.38
C GLN A 420 18.18 23.40 -4.49
N ILE A 421 17.84 24.54 -5.08
CA ILE A 421 16.86 24.63 -6.16
C ILE A 421 17.61 24.59 -7.49
N LYS A 422 17.22 23.64 -8.35
CA LYS A 422 17.66 23.58 -9.75
C LYS A 422 16.82 24.46 -10.66
N GLU A 423 15.51 24.49 -10.43
CA GLU A 423 14.56 25.18 -11.31
C GLU A 423 13.32 25.60 -10.54
N ILE A 424 12.82 26.81 -10.81
CA ILE A 424 11.54 27.32 -10.32
C ILE A 424 10.61 27.45 -11.53
N ILE A 425 9.48 26.75 -11.51
CA ILE A 425 8.50 26.71 -12.59
C ILE A 425 7.23 27.38 -12.09
N ILE A 426 7.06 28.66 -12.41
CA ILE A 426 5.85 29.43 -12.11
C ILE A 426 4.81 29.17 -13.21
N HIS A 427 3.53 29.08 -12.83
CA HIS A 427 2.46 28.91 -13.79
C HIS A 427 2.43 30.07 -14.81
N GLN A 428 2.37 29.76 -16.11
CA GLN A 428 2.53 30.74 -17.20
C GLN A 428 1.48 31.86 -17.17
N ASN A 429 0.29 31.57 -16.62
CA ASN A 429 -0.81 32.53 -16.49
C ASN A 429 -0.83 33.29 -15.15
N TYR A 430 0.13 33.05 -14.24
CA TYR A 430 0.21 33.78 -12.99
C TYR A 430 0.59 35.25 -13.25
N LYS A 431 -0.16 36.17 -12.65
CA LYS A 431 0.13 37.60 -12.66
C LYS A 431 -0.15 38.21 -11.30
N ILE A 432 0.80 38.98 -10.77
CA ILE A 432 0.67 39.71 -9.51
C ILE A 432 -0.54 40.66 -9.53
N THR A 433 -0.84 41.24 -10.69
CA THR A 433 -1.91 42.24 -10.87
C THR A 433 -3.34 41.67 -10.87
N ASP A 434 -3.52 40.37 -11.09
CA ASP A 434 -4.83 39.74 -11.34
C ASP A 434 -5.40 39.07 -10.08
N GLY A 435 -5.11 39.64 -8.91
CA GLY A 435 -5.60 39.17 -7.62
C GLY A 435 -5.07 37.79 -7.17
N GLY A 436 -3.99 37.29 -7.80
CA GLY A 436 -3.37 36.01 -7.44
C GLY A 436 -3.99 34.77 -8.11
N SER A 437 -4.67 34.92 -9.24
CA SER A 437 -5.11 33.77 -10.04
C SER A 437 -3.91 32.93 -10.51
N TYR A 438 -4.04 31.60 -10.53
CA TYR A 438 -2.97 30.65 -10.88
C TYR A 438 -1.74 30.72 -9.96
N ASP A 439 -1.94 31.00 -8.67
CA ASP A 439 -0.88 31.07 -7.65
C ASP A 439 -0.30 29.69 -7.29
N ILE A 440 0.46 29.12 -8.22
CA ILE A 440 1.09 27.80 -8.12
C ILE A 440 2.48 27.81 -8.76
N ALA A 441 3.44 27.24 -8.06
CA ALA A 441 4.79 27.04 -8.56
C ALA A 441 5.32 25.65 -8.17
N LEU A 442 6.13 25.07 -9.07
CA LEU A 442 6.90 23.87 -8.82
C LEU A 442 8.36 24.21 -8.64
N ILE A 443 8.97 23.62 -7.63
CA ILE A 443 10.41 23.69 -7.41
C ILE A 443 11.02 22.34 -7.73
N LYS A 444 11.99 22.33 -8.65
CA LYS A 444 12.84 21.17 -8.93
C LYS A 444 14.09 21.24 -8.07
N LEU A 445 14.34 20.19 -7.29
CA LEU A 445 15.52 20.11 -6.43
C LEU A 445 16.76 19.68 -7.24
N GLU A 446 17.93 20.21 -6.87
CA GLU A 446 19.21 19.85 -7.49
C GLU A 446 19.55 18.37 -7.28
N ALA A 447 19.34 17.86 -6.06
CA ALA A 447 19.49 16.46 -5.69
C ALA A 447 18.15 15.87 -5.20
N PRO A 448 17.91 14.55 -5.43
CA PRO A 448 16.73 13.87 -4.88
C PRO A 448 16.78 13.77 -3.35
N LEU A 449 15.63 13.94 -2.72
CA LEU A 449 15.42 13.70 -1.30
C LEU A 449 15.48 12.21 -1.00
N ASN A 450 16.18 11.88 0.08
CA ASN A 450 16.08 10.58 0.74
C ASN A 450 14.87 10.59 1.66
N TYR A 451 13.96 9.64 1.48
CA TYR A 451 12.76 9.62 2.32
C TYR A 451 13.02 9.02 3.69
N THR A 452 12.38 9.64 4.68
CA THR A 452 12.42 9.24 6.09
C THR A 452 11.03 9.45 6.69
N GLU A 453 10.82 9.01 7.92
CA GLU A 453 9.58 9.28 8.66
C GLU A 453 9.30 10.78 8.84
N PHE A 454 10.33 11.62 8.75
CA PHE A 454 10.23 13.08 8.90
C PHE A 454 10.22 13.82 7.56
N GLN A 455 10.51 13.12 6.46
CA GLN A 455 10.66 13.69 5.14
C GLN A 455 10.09 12.74 4.10
N LYS A 456 8.82 12.91 3.74
CA LYS A 456 8.12 12.11 2.72
C LYS A 456 6.97 12.91 2.11
N PRO A 457 6.64 12.70 0.83
CA PRO A 457 5.67 13.52 0.12
C PRO A 457 4.21 13.32 0.54
N ILE A 458 3.39 14.31 0.19
CA ILE A 458 1.93 14.26 0.22
C ILE A 458 1.36 13.85 -1.14
N CYS A 459 0.19 13.21 -1.13
CA CYS A 459 -0.51 12.81 -2.35
C CYS A 459 -1.22 14.01 -2.97
N LEU A 460 -1.14 14.15 -4.30
CA LEU A 460 -1.96 15.11 -5.03
C LEU A 460 -3.42 14.59 -5.14
N PRO A 461 -4.43 15.47 -5.04
CA PRO A 461 -5.83 15.08 -5.23
C PRO A 461 -6.06 14.51 -6.64
N SER A 462 -6.99 13.56 -6.77
CA SER A 462 -7.33 13.03 -8.08
C SER A 462 -8.16 14.05 -8.87
N LYS A 463 -7.99 14.08 -10.19
CA LYS A 463 -8.88 14.86 -11.08
C LYS A 463 -10.34 14.38 -11.00
N ASP A 464 -10.56 13.16 -10.53
CA ASP A 464 -11.89 12.54 -10.39
C ASP A 464 -12.54 12.85 -9.01
N ASP A 465 -11.82 13.50 -8.07
CA ASP A 465 -12.31 13.83 -6.72
C ASP A 465 -13.10 15.15 -6.64
N THR A 466 -13.60 15.67 -7.76
CA THR A 466 -14.24 17.00 -7.83
C THR A 466 -15.48 17.13 -6.96
N ASN A 467 -16.12 16.01 -6.60
CA ASN A 467 -17.30 15.96 -5.72
C ASN A 467 -16.99 15.41 -4.32
N THR A 468 -15.73 15.11 -3.99
CA THR A 468 -15.35 14.57 -2.68
C THR A 468 -15.34 15.69 -1.64
N THR A 469 -16.26 15.62 -0.66
CA THR A 469 -16.25 16.56 0.46
C THR A 469 -15.19 16.16 1.48
N TYR A 470 -14.10 16.93 1.55
CA TYR A 470 -13.08 16.74 2.58
C TYR A 470 -13.54 17.32 3.92
N THR A 471 -13.88 16.46 4.88
CA THR A 471 -14.39 16.86 6.21
C THR A 471 -13.30 16.98 7.28
N ASN A 472 -12.05 16.64 6.94
CA ASN A 472 -10.93 16.60 7.89
C ASN A 472 -9.67 17.27 7.32
N CYS A 473 -9.77 18.56 7.02
CA CYS A 473 -8.68 19.36 6.47
C CYS A 473 -7.85 20.02 7.57
N TRP A 474 -6.54 20.13 7.31
CA TRP A 474 -5.56 20.72 8.20
C TRP A 474 -4.70 21.71 7.44
N VAL A 475 -4.33 22.81 8.11
CA VAL A 475 -3.33 23.76 7.63
C VAL A 475 -2.13 23.68 8.57
N THR A 476 -0.95 23.64 7.99
CA THR A 476 0.33 23.51 8.70
C THR A 476 1.27 24.63 8.29
N GLY A 477 2.07 25.11 9.23
CA GLY A 477 3.12 26.09 8.93
C GLY A 477 3.67 26.79 10.16
N TRP A 478 4.65 27.65 9.90
CA TRP A 478 5.29 28.54 10.88
C TRP A 478 4.67 29.95 10.87
N GLY A 479 3.50 30.08 10.24
CA GLY A 479 2.73 31.33 10.11
C GLY A 479 2.01 31.75 11.39
N PHE A 480 1.24 32.83 11.29
CA PHE A 480 0.58 33.48 12.43
C PHE A 480 -0.58 32.66 13.00
N THR A 481 -0.66 32.56 14.32
CA THR A 481 -1.76 31.88 15.04
C THR A 481 -2.92 32.81 15.43
N LYS A 482 -2.82 34.12 15.15
CA LYS A 482 -3.85 35.15 15.38
C LYS A 482 -3.86 36.17 14.23
N GLU A 483 -5.04 36.60 13.79
CA GLU A 483 -5.23 37.57 12.68
C GLU A 483 -4.73 38.99 12.97
N ARG A 484 -4.49 39.35 14.23
CA ARG A 484 -4.01 40.70 14.63
C ARG A 484 -2.92 40.62 15.70
N GLY A 485 -1.70 40.25 15.31
CA GLY A 485 -0.53 40.21 16.20
C GLY A 485 0.76 40.68 15.50
N ARG A 486 1.76 41.10 16.29
CA ARG A 486 3.08 41.55 15.79
C ARG A 486 3.72 40.54 14.84
N PHE A 487 4.31 41.03 13.75
CA PHE A 487 5.06 40.27 12.73
C PHE A 487 6.25 39.49 13.32
N ARG A 488 5.99 38.31 13.89
CA ARG A 488 7.03 37.35 14.26
C ARG A 488 6.54 35.94 13.93
N TRP A 489 7.29 35.24 13.08
CA TRP A 489 7.02 33.85 12.72
C TRP A 489 6.96 32.96 13.97
N SER A 490 6.09 31.95 13.95
CA SER A 490 6.11 30.91 14.97
C SER A 490 7.43 30.15 14.87
N LEU A 491 8.12 29.98 15.99
CA LEU A 491 9.38 29.23 16.02
C LEU A 491 9.14 27.73 15.86
N SER A 492 7.97 27.21 16.23
CA SER A 492 7.56 25.81 16.08
C SER A 492 6.55 25.65 14.95
N LEU A 493 6.57 24.51 14.27
CA LEU A 493 5.55 24.12 13.30
C LEU A 493 4.21 23.98 14.03
N THR A 494 3.19 24.65 13.53
CA THR A 494 1.83 24.60 14.09
C THR A 494 0.87 23.94 13.12
N GLN A 495 -0.19 23.35 13.66
CA GLN A 495 -1.27 22.77 12.89
C GLN A 495 -2.62 23.33 13.35
N ARG A 496 -3.53 23.57 12.40
CA ARG A 496 -4.90 23.99 12.67
C ARG A 496 -5.88 23.20 11.83
N LYS A 497 -6.86 22.58 12.48
CA LYS A 497 -7.99 21.94 11.79
C LYS A 497 -8.94 23.03 11.26
N LEU A 498 -9.33 22.92 9.99
CA LEU A 498 -10.35 23.77 9.39
C LEU A 498 -11.73 23.33 9.88
N ALA A 499 -12.50 24.26 10.44
CA ALA A 499 -13.88 24.03 10.82
C ALA A 499 -14.79 24.45 9.66
N PHE A 500 -15.48 23.50 9.03
CA PHE A 500 -16.51 23.80 8.04
C PHE A 500 -17.81 24.15 8.78
N GLY A 501 -17.99 25.44 9.07
CA GLY A 501 -19.31 26.03 9.35
C GLY A 501 -20.07 26.24 8.03
N GLY A 502 -21.40 26.11 8.06
CA GLY A 502 -22.27 26.00 6.89
C GLY A 502 -22.11 27.05 5.78
N HIS A 503 -22.52 26.64 4.57
CA HIS A 503 -22.74 27.42 3.36
C HIS A 503 -21.85 28.65 3.14
N HIS A 504 -20.70 28.43 2.49
CA HIS A 504 -20.20 29.39 1.53
C HIS A 504 -20.05 28.70 0.18
N GLN A 505 -20.93 29.07 -0.76
CA GLN A 505 -20.70 28.86 -2.18
C GLN A 505 -19.41 29.61 -2.54
N LEU A 506 -18.40 28.87 -2.99
CA LEU A 506 -17.29 29.46 -3.74
C LEU A 506 -17.78 29.56 -5.19
N GLY A 507 -18.05 30.79 -5.62
CA GLY A 507 -18.31 31.14 -7.01
C GLY A 507 -17.04 31.28 -7.81
#